data_AF-A0A1M4V6E4-F1
#
_entry.id   AF-A0A1M4V6E4-F1
#
_cell.length_a   1.000
_cell.length_b   1.000
_cell.length_c   1.000
_cell.angle_alpha   90.00
_cell.angle_beta   90.00
_cell.angle_gamma   90.00
#
_symmetry.space_group_name_H-M   'P 1'
#
loop_
_entity.id
_entity.type
_entity.pdbx_description
1 polymer ?
#
loop_
_entity_poly.entity_id
_entity_poly.type
_entity_poly.pdbx_seq_one_letter_code
_entity_poly.pdbx_strand_id
1 'polypeptide(L)'
;ARRCRLTPFKKLGATIRDHLTGILRHFDTGLSNGQVEAFNAQIQAAKARAKGYRTDANLIAISYLLCAKLRHLPRHPWLHAPHQT
;
A
#
# COMPACT_ATOMS: atom_id res chain seq x y z
N ALA A 1 -26.81 -2.48 17.24
CA ALA A 1 -26.55 -3.23 15.98
C ALA A 1 -27.06 -4.68 15.98
N ARG A 2 -26.75 -5.54 16.97
CA ARG A 2 -27.16 -6.97 16.97
C ARG A 2 -28.68 -7.23 16.86
N ARG A 3 -29.50 -6.37 17.46
CA ARG A 3 -30.97 -6.45 17.39
C ARG A 3 -31.59 -5.77 16.16
N CYS A 4 -30.77 -5.23 15.24
CA CYS A 4 -31.27 -4.64 14.01
C CYS A 4 -31.82 -5.74 13.10
N ARG A 5 -32.99 -5.52 12.49
CA ARG A 5 -33.58 -6.47 11.52
C ARG A 5 -32.83 -6.50 10.18
N LEU A 6 -32.00 -5.50 9.92
CA LEU A 6 -31.19 -5.39 8.71
C LEU A 6 -29.90 -6.22 8.85
N THR A 7 -29.77 -7.24 8.01
CA THR A 7 -28.57 -8.08 7.88
C THR A 7 -27.26 -7.28 7.72
N PRO A 8 -27.22 -6.18 6.93
CA PRO A 8 -26.00 -5.35 6.82
C PRO A 8 -25.49 -4.82 8.16
N PHE A 9 -26.37 -4.37 9.06
CA PHE A 9 -25.99 -3.85 10.36
C PHE A 9 -25.54 -4.94 11.34
N LYS A 10 -26.06 -6.15 11.20
CA LYS A 10 -25.55 -7.30 11.96
C LYS A 10 -24.12 -7.65 11.53
N LYS A 11 -23.86 -7.67 10.21
CA LYS A 11 -22.52 -7.91 9.63
C LYS A 11 -21.53 -6.85 10.07
N LEU A 12 -21.88 -5.56 9.92
CA LEU A 12 -21.06 -4.45 10.40
C LEU A 12 -20.74 -4.59 11.88
N GLY A 13 -21.74 -4.86 12.71
CA GLY A 13 -21.53 -5.05 14.14
C GLY A 13 -20.64 -6.25 14.48
N ALA A 14 -20.64 -7.31 13.67
CA ALA A 14 -19.70 -8.42 13.83
C ALA A 14 -18.27 -8.00 13.48
N THR A 15 -18.08 -7.36 12.31
CA THR A 15 -16.78 -6.86 11.87
C THR A 15 -16.14 -5.90 12.89
N ILE A 16 -16.92 -4.99 13.49
CA ILE A 16 -16.40 -4.09 14.54
C ILE A 16 -15.92 -4.87 15.76
N ARG A 17 -16.63 -5.93 16.17
CA ARG A 17 -16.22 -6.76 17.31
C ARG A 17 -14.96 -7.55 17.00
N ASP A 18 -14.88 -8.15 15.81
CA ASP A 18 -13.76 -8.98 15.39
C ASP A 18 -12.45 -8.17 15.29
N HIS A 19 -12.55 -6.87 15.00
CA HIS A 19 -11.40 -5.96 14.88
C HIS A 19 -11.27 -4.93 16.02
N LEU A 20 -12.06 -5.06 17.10
CA LEU A 20 -12.13 -4.08 18.18
C LEU A 20 -10.76 -3.79 18.81
N THR A 21 -9.94 -4.81 19.01
CA THR A 21 -8.59 -4.68 19.57
C THR A 21 -7.70 -3.77 18.72
N GLY A 22 -7.78 -3.90 17.39
CA GLY A 22 -7.03 -3.04 16.47
C GLY A 22 -7.54 -1.60 16.46
N ILE A 23 -8.86 -1.43 16.52
CA ILE A 23 -9.50 -0.11 16.62
C ILE A 23 -9.05 0.62 17.89
N LEU A 24 -9.07 -0.05 19.04
CA LEU A 24 -8.63 0.55 20.31
C LEU A 24 -7.13 0.89 20.28
N ARG A 25 -6.29 -0.02 19.81
CA ARG A 25 -4.83 0.20 19.71
C ARG A 25 -4.47 1.35 18.78
N HIS A 26 -5.28 1.63 17.77
CA HIS A 26 -5.10 2.80 16.89
C HIS A 26 -5.16 4.11 17.67
N PHE A 27 -6.04 4.25 18.66
CA PHE A 27 -6.14 5.46 19.48
C PHE A 27 -4.91 5.66 20.37
N ASP A 28 -4.31 4.58 20.86
CA ASP A 28 -3.10 4.66 21.70
C ASP A 28 -1.83 4.90 20.88
N THR A 29 -1.73 4.29 19.70
CA THR A 29 -0.49 4.27 18.90
C THR A 29 -0.48 5.27 17.75
N GLY A 30 -1.65 5.79 17.35
CA GLY A 30 -1.83 6.60 16.14
C GLY A 30 -1.61 5.83 14.83
N LEU A 31 -1.30 4.53 14.89
CA LEU A 31 -0.95 3.72 13.71
C LEU A 31 -2.21 3.41 12.89
N SER A 32 -2.40 4.11 11.78
CA SER A 32 -3.48 3.83 10.83
C SER A 32 -2.99 2.94 9.70
N ASN A 33 -3.93 2.27 9.03
CA ASN A 33 -3.63 1.54 7.79
C ASN A 33 -3.27 2.47 6.62
N GLY A 34 -3.32 3.79 6.78
CA GLY A 34 -3.14 4.75 5.69
C GLY A 34 -1.78 4.64 4.99
N GLN A 35 -0.70 4.32 5.71
CA GLN A 35 0.61 4.10 5.09
C GLN A 35 0.63 2.84 4.20
N VAL A 36 0.01 1.75 4.67
CA VAL A 36 -0.11 0.50 3.91
C VAL A 36 -1.03 0.68 2.70
N GLU A 37 -2.11 1.45 2.85
CA GLU A 37 -3.01 1.82 1.74
C GLU A 37 -2.31 2.67 0.69
N ALA A 38 -1.49 3.64 1.12
CA ALA A 38 -0.69 4.46 0.22
C ALA A 38 0.34 3.61 -0.56
N PHE A 39 0.94 2.59 0.07
CA PHE A 39 1.80 1.62 -0.63
C PHE A 39 0.99 0.77 -1.61
N ASN A 40 -0.17 0.25 -1.20
CA ASN A 40 -1.04 -0.52 -2.09
C ASN A 40 -1.44 0.30 -3.32
N ALA A 41 -1.83 1.56 -3.16
CA ALA A 41 -2.16 2.44 -4.27
C ALA A 41 -0.98 2.62 -5.25
N GLN A 42 0.24 2.83 -4.74
CA GLN A 42 1.44 2.94 -5.56
C GLN A 42 1.75 1.65 -6.33
N ILE A 43 1.65 0.49 -5.69
CA ILE A 43 1.90 -0.81 -6.30
C ILE A 43 0.84 -1.09 -7.39
N GLN A 44 -0.43 -0.82 -7.12
CA GLN A 44 -1.50 -0.99 -8.13
C GLN A 44 -1.31 -0.04 -9.31
N ALA A 45 -0.91 1.22 -9.07
CA ALA A 45 -0.60 2.16 -10.14
C ALA A 45 0.61 1.70 -10.99
N ALA A 46 1.65 1.13 -10.36
CA ALA A 46 2.78 0.55 -11.08
C ALA A 46 2.35 -0.63 -11.97
N LYS A 47 1.55 -1.55 -11.43
CA LYS A 47 0.97 -2.68 -12.16
C LYS A 47 0.13 -2.21 -13.34
N ALA A 48 -0.71 -1.19 -13.16
CA ALA A 48 -1.53 -0.61 -14.21
C ALA A 48 -0.69 0.01 -15.34
N ARG A 49 0.34 0.80 -14.99
CA ARG A 49 1.28 1.40 -15.96
C ARG A 49 2.03 0.36 -16.78
N ALA A 50 2.44 -0.75 -16.15
CA ALA A 50 3.11 -1.86 -16.82
C ALA A 50 2.16 -2.77 -17.61
N LYS A 51 0.83 -2.62 -17.43
CA LYS A 51 -0.21 -3.56 -17.91
C LYS A 51 0.01 -4.98 -17.38
N GLY A 52 0.49 -5.08 -16.14
CA GLY A 52 0.92 -6.31 -15.50
C GLY A 52 2.42 -6.57 -15.65
N TYR A 53 2.98 -7.37 -14.74
CA TYR A 53 4.36 -7.81 -14.80
C TYR A 53 4.40 -9.29 -15.18
N ARG A 54 5.40 -9.67 -15.98
CA ARG A 54 5.59 -11.06 -16.45
C ARG A 54 5.86 -12.05 -15.31
N THR A 55 6.47 -11.60 -14.23
CA THR A 55 6.81 -12.42 -13.05
C THR A 55 6.54 -11.63 -11.77
N ASP A 56 6.31 -12.34 -10.67
CA ASP A 56 6.20 -11.78 -9.32
C ASP A 56 7.50 -11.10 -8.88
N ALA A 57 8.66 -11.67 -9.23
CA ALA A 57 9.96 -11.07 -8.95
C ALA A 57 10.09 -9.63 -9.48
N ASN A 58 9.56 -9.37 -10.68
CA ASN A 58 9.57 -8.02 -11.27
C ASN A 58 8.63 -7.07 -10.51
N LEU A 59 7.46 -7.56 -10.07
CA LEU A 59 6.53 -6.78 -9.24
C LEU A 59 7.12 -6.47 -7.86
N ILE A 60 7.82 -7.43 -7.25
CA ILE A 60 8.51 -7.24 -5.97
C ILE A 60 9.60 -6.19 -6.11
N ALA A 61 10.45 -6.32 -7.13
CA ALA A 61 11.54 -5.38 -7.40
C ALA A 61 11.04 -3.94 -7.60
N ILE A 62 10.00 -3.73 -8.42
CA ILE A 62 9.46 -2.38 -8.63
C ILE A 62 8.78 -1.83 -7.37
N SER A 63 8.14 -2.70 -6.56
CA SER A 63 7.52 -2.30 -5.30
C SER A 63 8.56 -1.76 -4.32
N TYR A 64 9.71 -2.44 -4.21
CA TYR A 64 10.84 -1.94 -3.43
C TYR A 64 11.37 -0.61 -3.96
N LEU A 65 11.58 -0.49 -5.28
CA LEU A 65 12.08 0.74 -5.88
C LEU A 65 11.16 1.94 -5.64
N LEU A 66 9.83 1.74 -5.68
CA LEU A 66 8.86 2.81 -5.50
C LEU A 66 8.61 3.14 -4.01
N CYS A 67 8.47 2.12 -3.16
CA CYS A 67 7.97 2.32 -1.79
C CYS A 67 9.09 2.50 -0.74
N ALA A 68 10.30 1.99 -0.99
CA ALA A 68 11.36 1.91 0.03
C ALA A 68 12.10 3.23 0.30
N LYS A 69 11.77 4.34 -0.40
CA LYS A 69 12.39 5.67 -0.24
C LYS A 69 13.94 5.62 -0.23
N LEU A 70 14.50 4.89 -1.19
CA LEU A 70 15.95 4.67 -1.30
C LEU A 70 16.66 6.01 -1.60
N ARG A 71 17.61 6.41 -0.75
CA ARG A 71 18.33 7.71 -0.88
C ARG A 71 19.63 7.62 -1.69
N HIS A 72 20.22 6.43 -1.80
CA HIS A 72 21.57 6.23 -2.34
C HIS A 72 21.55 5.29 -3.55
N LEU A 73 20.59 5.47 -4.45
CA LEU A 73 20.55 4.71 -5.69
C LEU A 73 21.67 5.18 -6.64
N PRO A 74 22.34 4.25 -7.35
CA PRO A 74 23.28 4.63 -8.40
C PRO A 74 22.57 5.43 -9.49
N ARG A 75 23.30 6.35 -10.11
CA ARG A 75 22.77 7.18 -11.20
C ARG A 75 22.31 6.27 -12.35
N HIS A 76 21.20 6.62 -12.98
CA HIS A 76 20.63 5.81 -14.06
C HIS A 76 21.69 5.59 -15.18
N PRO A 77 22.00 4.34 -15.53
CA PRO A 77 23.11 4.03 -16.43
C PRO A 77 22.92 4.53 -17.86
N TRP A 78 21.69 4.86 -18.27
CA TRP A 78 21.38 5.38 -19.61
C TRP A 78 21.15 6.90 -19.66
N LEU A 79 21.42 7.62 -18.57
CA LEU A 79 21.53 9.08 -18.63
C LEU A 79 22.97 9.40 -19.05
N HIS A 80 23.19 9.65 -20.34
CA HIS A 80 24.49 10.15 -20.82
C HIS A 80 24.85 11.45 -20.09
N ALA A 81 26.13 11.62 -19.76
CA ALA A 81 26.62 12.86 -19.15
C ALA A 81 26.21 14.05 -20.02
N PRO A 82 25.73 15.17 -19.42
CA PRO A 82 25.41 16.34 -20.21
C PRO A 82 26.65 16.76 -20.99
N HIS A 83 26.52 16.79 -22.33
CA HIS A 83 27.54 17.36 -23.19
C HIS A 83 27.76 18.82 -22.75
N GLN A 84 28.96 19.14 -22.29
CA GLN A 84 29.35 20.52 -22.03
C GLN A 84 29.49 21.23 -23.39
N THR A 85 28.59 22.17 -23.67
CA THR A 85 28.76 23.22 -24.68
C THR A 85 29.05 24.53 -23.98
#